data_AF-A0A6P1HJW4-F1
#
_entry.id   AF-A0A6P1HJW4-F1
#
_cell.length_a   1.000
_cell.length_b   1.000
_cell.length_c   1.000
_cell.angle_alpha   90.00
_cell.angle_beta   90.00
_cell.angle_gamma   90.00
#
_symmetry.space_group_name_H-M   'P 1'
#
loop_
_entity.id
_entity.type
_entity.pdbx_description
1 polymer ?
#
loop_
_entity_poly.entity_id
_entity_poly.type
_entity_poly.pdbx_seq_one_letter_code
_entity_poly.pdbx_strand_id
1 'polypeptide(L)'
;MQELVNAIVDSQKIYRKILDIEVITKGDAYFLTKNSGNVMVLYQKNNGLAKRFELINHRSTQNKTAGAAQDISAFFGEMIREESIDSSNFGEVSIKLNTDIKQKVIKLKELNSLWVSSVKDNVFGVTKKQDNLIFNTQQFREHYGENSLSDEFWVNFIMDIESNTQKYLQDSDLSILRMSYSNNKQ
;
A
#
# COMPACT_ATOMS: atom_id res chain seq x y z
N MET A 1 -4.05 -6.05 -11.74
CA MET A 1 -5.08 -5.62 -10.78
C MET A 1 -5.11 -6.46 -9.51
N GLN A 2 -5.30 -7.77 -9.59
CA GLN A 2 -5.34 -8.66 -8.42
C GLN A 2 -4.18 -8.45 -7.43
N GLU A 3 -2.93 -8.39 -7.92
CA GLU A 3 -1.75 -8.20 -7.07
C GLU A 3 -1.71 -6.84 -6.37
N LEU A 4 -2.22 -5.79 -7.01
CA LEU A 4 -2.30 -4.44 -6.42
C LEU A 4 -3.30 -4.44 -5.26
N VAL A 5 -4.45 -5.09 -5.46
CA VAL A 5 -5.48 -5.26 -4.42
C VAL A 5 -4.95 -6.08 -3.25
N ASN A 6 -4.28 -7.20 -3.52
CA ASN A 6 -3.61 -8.02 -2.50
C ASN A 6 -2.64 -7.19 -1.66
N ALA A 7 -1.74 -6.43 -2.31
CA ALA A 7 -0.74 -5.63 -1.62
C ALA A 7 -1.35 -4.59 -0.67
N ILE A 8 -2.42 -3.91 -1.09
CA ILE A 8 -3.15 -2.92 -0.28
C ILE A 8 -3.83 -3.59 0.93
N VAL A 9 -4.57 -4.68 0.69
CA VAL A 9 -5.35 -5.37 1.72
C VAL A 9 -4.44 -6.04 2.75
N ASP A 10 -3.38 -6.70 2.31
CA ASP A 10 -2.45 -7.40 3.22
C ASP A 10 -1.62 -6.41 4.05
N SER A 11 -1.22 -5.27 3.48
CA SER A 11 -0.53 -4.22 4.24
C SER A 11 -1.38 -3.70 5.40
N GLN A 12 -2.69 -3.61 5.23
CA GLN A 12 -3.60 -3.17 6.29
C GLN A 12 -3.56 -4.08 7.52
N LYS A 13 -3.46 -5.39 7.29
CA LYS A 13 -3.37 -6.39 8.37
C LYS A 13 -2.06 -6.24 9.13
N ILE A 14 -0.96 -6.02 8.41
CA ILE A 14 0.37 -5.84 9.01
C ILE A 14 0.41 -4.55 9.84
N TYR A 15 -0.11 -3.43 9.33
CA TYR A 15 -0.15 -2.18 10.09
C TYR A 15 -0.93 -2.30 11.41
N ARG A 16 -2.07 -3.01 11.39
CA ARG A 16 -2.86 -3.26 12.61
C ARG A 16 -2.05 -4.08 13.61
N LYS A 17 -1.50 -5.22 13.16
CA LYS A 17 -0.63 -6.07 13.98
C LYS A 17 0.49 -5.26 14.64
N ILE A 18 1.25 -4.47 13.86
CA ILE A 18 2.36 -3.64 14.37
C ILE A 18 1.89 -2.72 15.50
N LEU A 19 0.74 -2.05 15.34
CA LEU A 19 0.23 -1.11 16.33
C LEU A 19 -0.33 -1.82 17.57
N ASP A 20 -0.87 -3.02 17.40
CA ASP A 20 -1.42 -3.82 18.51
C ASP A 20 -0.30 -4.38 19.41
N ILE A 21 0.81 -4.83 18.81
CA ILE A 21 1.95 -5.42 19.55
C ILE A 21 3.09 -4.41 19.81
N GLU A 22 2.96 -3.20 19.28
CA GLU A 22 3.94 -2.11 19.36
C GLU A 22 5.37 -2.46 18.90
N VAL A 23 5.47 -3.38 17.94
CA VAL A 23 6.73 -3.89 17.39
C VAL A 23 6.60 -4.12 15.90
N ILE A 24 7.67 -3.81 15.16
CA ILE A 24 7.84 -4.18 13.76
C ILE A 24 8.85 -5.33 13.71
N THR A 25 8.43 -6.50 13.22
CA THR A 25 9.36 -7.61 12.98
C THR A 25 10.02 -7.47 11.61
N LYS A 26 11.12 -8.19 11.37
CA LYS A 26 11.79 -8.26 10.06
C LYS A 26 10.83 -8.72 8.96
N GLY A 27 9.97 -9.70 9.27
CA GLY A 27 8.91 -10.16 8.38
C GLY A 27 7.91 -9.04 8.04
N ASP A 28 7.47 -8.28 9.04
CA ASP A 28 6.55 -7.16 8.83
C ASP A 28 7.16 -6.08 7.91
N ALA A 29 8.41 -5.69 8.18
CA ALA A 29 9.15 -4.73 7.36
C ALA A 29 9.38 -5.25 5.93
N TYR A 30 9.75 -6.53 5.77
CA TYR A 30 9.90 -7.16 4.45
C TYR A 30 8.60 -7.14 3.65
N PHE A 31 7.48 -7.57 4.23
CA PHE A 31 6.21 -7.61 3.53
C PHE A 31 5.68 -6.21 3.22
N LEU A 32 5.84 -5.23 4.11
CA LEU A 32 5.43 -3.85 3.83
C LEU A 32 6.30 -3.19 2.76
N THR A 33 7.61 -3.47 2.74
CA THR A 33 8.51 -3.05 1.66
C THR A 33 8.03 -3.62 0.33
N LYS A 34 7.84 -4.94 0.25
CA LYS A 34 7.41 -5.64 -0.95
C LYS A 34 6.03 -5.19 -1.43
N ASN A 35 5.06 -5.10 -0.52
CA ASN A 35 3.70 -4.70 -0.88
C ASN A 35 3.66 -3.26 -1.38
N SER A 36 4.37 -2.34 -0.75
CA SER A 36 4.40 -0.94 -1.18
C SER A 36 5.15 -0.79 -2.52
N GLY A 37 6.22 -1.55 -2.74
CA GLY A 37 6.86 -1.67 -4.05
C GLY A 37 5.90 -2.19 -5.13
N ASN A 38 5.08 -3.20 -4.82
CA ASN A 38 4.03 -3.68 -5.72
C ASN A 38 2.98 -2.61 -5.99
N VAL A 39 2.54 -1.86 -4.97
CA VAL A 39 1.61 -0.73 -5.14
C VAL A 39 2.20 0.29 -6.11
N MET A 40 3.45 0.72 -5.91
CA MET A 40 4.14 1.66 -6.78
C MET A 40 4.15 1.19 -8.24
N VAL A 41 4.70 0.02 -8.51
CA VAL A 41 4.89 -0.50 -9.87
C VAL A 41 3.55 -0.76 -10.56
N LEU A 42 2.63 -1.42 -9.88
CA LEU A 42 1.35 -1.79 -10.47
C LEU A 42 0.45 -0.57 -10.66
N TYR A 43 0.43 0.37 -9.72
CA TYR A 43 -0.29 1.63 -9.91
C TYR A 43 0.23 2.38 -11.14
N GLN A 44 1.55 2.59 -11.25
CA GLN A 44 2.15 3.29 -12.39
C GLN A 44 1.81 2.61 -13.71
N LYS A 45 1.91 1.27 -13.75
CA LYS A 45 1.56 0.48 -14.93
C LYS A 45 0.11 0.70 -15.34
N ASN A 46 -0.84 0.56 -14.42
CA ASN A 46 -2.26 0.70 -14.76
C ASN A 46 -2.62 2.16 -15.09
N ASN A 47 -2.12 3.13 -14.34
CA ASN A 47 -2.28 4.56 -14.66
C ASN A 47 -1.74 4.89 -16.06
N GLY A 48 -0.58 4.34 -16.42
CA GLY A 48 -0.01 4.48 -17.77
C GLY A 48 -0.88 3.86 -18.86
N LEU A 49 -1.45 2.67 -18.61
CA LEU A 49 -2.40 2.03 -19.52
C LEU A 49 -3.67 2.86 -19.70
N ALA A 50 -4.26 3.38 -18.62
CA ALA A 50 -5.47 4.20 -18.68
C ALA A 50 -5.25 5.46 -19.53
N LYS A 51 -4.10 6.11 -19.38
CA LYS A 51 -3.71 7.25 -20.21
C LYS A 51 -3.48 6.85 -21.67
N ARG A 52 -2.77 5.75 -21.91
CA ARG A 52 -2.45 5.26 -23.27
C ARG A 52 -3.70 4.87 -24.06
N PHE A 53 -4.71 4.34 -23.39
CA PHE A 53 -6.01 4.02 -24.00
C PHE A 53 -7.00 5.18 -23.95
N GLU A 54 -6.55 6.38 -23.56
CA GLU A 54 -7.38 7.60 -23.49
C GLU A 54 -8.61 7.46 -22.57
N LEU A 55 -8.59 6.50 -21.64
CA LEU A 55 -9.64 6.30 -20.64
C LEU A 55 -9.60 7.38 -19.56
N ILE A 56 -8.42 8.00 -19.37
CA ILE A 56 -8.25 9.18 -18.51
C ILE A 56 -7.33 10.21 -19.18
N ASN A 57 -7.56 11.48 -18.89
CA ASN A 57 -6.71 12.58 -19.36
C ASN A 57 -5.27 12.47 -18.80
N HIS A 58 -4.25 12.81 -19.57
CA HIS A 58 -2.85 12.76 -19.10
C HIS A 58 -2.59 13.59 -17.83
N ARG A 59 -3.38 14.63 -17.59
CA ARG A 59 -3.31 15.55 -16.44
C ARG A 59 -4.18 15.12 -15.25
N SER A 60 -4.98 14.06 -15.36
CA SER A 60 -5.92 13.64 -14.31
C SER A 60 -5.23 13.04 -13.08
N THR A 61 -4.01 12.51 -13.25
CA THR A 61 -3.21 11.93 -12.17
C THR A 61 -1.80 12.51 -12.16
N GLN A 62 -1.28 12.79 -10.97
CA GLN A 62 0.06 13.32 -10.72
C GLN A 62 1.04 12.24 -10.23
N ASN A 63 0.61 10.98 -10.23
CA ASN A 63 1.38 9.83 -9.79
C ASN A 63 1.74 9.88 -8.28
N LYS A 64 0.91 10.56 -7.48
CA LYS A 64 1.13 10.74 -6.04
C LYS A 64 1.04 9.42 -5.28
N THR A 65 0.15 8.53 -5.68
CA THR A 65 0.04 7.18 -5.11
C THR A 65 1.36 6.41 -5.25
N ALA A 66 1.98 6.45 -6.44
CA ALA A 66 3.26 5.79 -6.65
C ALA A 66 4.38 6.37 -5.80
N GLY A 67 4.45 7.71 -5.71
CA GLY A 67 5.45 8.39 -4.88
C GLY A 67 5.30 8.03 -3.40
N ALA A 68 4.08 8.07 -2.87
CA ALA A 68 3.81 7.67 -1.49
C ALA A 68 4.18 6.19 -1.24
N ALA A 69 3.84 5.29 -2.17
CA ALA A 69 4.18 3.88 -2.07
C ALA A 69 5.71 3.63 -2.13
N GLN A 70 6.44 4.43 -2.92
CA GLN A 70 7.90 4.41 -2.95
C GLN A 70 8.49 4.81 -1.60
N ASP A 71 8.00 5.91 -1.01
CA ASP A 71 8.48 6.40 0.29
C ASP A 71 8.24 5.36 1.40
N ILE A 72 7.06 4.72 1.39
CA ILE A 72 6.74 3.63 2.33
C ILE A 72 7.71 2.45 2.13
N SER A 73 7.95 2.07 0.88
CA SER A 73 8.88 0.99 0.57
C SER A 73 10.30 1.31 1.07
N ALA A 74 10.76 2.55 0.91
CA ALA A 74 12.06 2.98 1.39
C ALA A 74 12.13 2.95 2.93
N PHE A 75 11.12 3.48 3.61
CA PHE A 75 11.05 3.52 5.08
C PHE A 75 11.18 2.13 5.71
N PHE A 76 10.42 1.14 5.21
CA PHE A 76 10.53 -0.23 5.73
C PHE A 76 11.77 -0.96 5.22
N GLY A 77 12.26 -0.62 4.02
CA GLY A 77 13.47 -1.20 3.45
C GLY A 77 14.73 -0.86 4.24
N GLU A 78 14.80 0.35 4.80
CA GLU A 78 15.91 0.77 5.68
C GLU A 78 16.02 -0.10 6.94
N MET A 79 14.90 -0.64 7.43
CA MET A 79 14.86 -1.49 8.62
C MET A 79 15.45 -2.90 8.40
N ILE A 80 15.66 -3.30 7.13
CA ILE A 80 16.12 -4.64 6.74
C ILE A 80 17.32 -4.60 5.78
N ARG A 81 17.91 -3.43 5.52
CA ARG A 81 18.86 -3.18 4.43
C ARG A 81 20.18 -3.97 4.52
N GLU A 82 20.60 -4.35 5.72
CA GLU A 82 21.95 -4.91 5.98
C GLU A 82 21.94 -6.41 6.26
N GLU A 83 20.79 -7.09 6.10
CA GLU A 83 20.63 -8.48 6.51
C GLU A 83 20.04 -9.36 5.42
N SER A 84 20.49 -10.61 5.35
CA SER A 84 19.81 -11.64 4.56
C SER A 84 18.48 -11.97 5.23
N ILE A 85 17.37 -11.63 4.57
CA ILE A 85 16.02 -11.90 5.05
C ILE A 85 15.54 -13.23 4.49
N ASP A 86 15.20 -14.17 5.37
CA ASP A 86 14.59 -15.45 5.02
C ASP A 86 13.52 -15.86 6.04
N SER A 87 12.77 -16.92 5.76
CA SER A 87 11.64 -17.31 6.61
C SER A 87 12.04 -17.66 8.05
N SER A 88 13.30 -17.99 8.32
CA SER A 88 13.77 -18.33 9.67
C SER A 88 13.87 -17.11 10.58
N ASN A 89 14.08 -15.91 10.02
CA ASN A 89 14.27 -14.68 10.79
C ASN A 89 13.10 -13.68 10.75
N PHE A 90 11.98 -14.03 10.11
CA PHE A 90 10.81 -13.14 10.00
C PHE A 90 10.21 -12.73 11.35
N GLY A 91 10.33 -13.59 12.37
CA GLY A 91 9.84 -13.32 13.72
C GLY A 91 10.73 -12.38 14.54
N GLU A 92 11.95 -12.11 14.09
CA GLU A 92 12.89 -11.28 14.83
C GLU A 92 12.42 -9.82 14.86
N VAL A 93 12.57 -9.18 16.01
CA VAL A 93 12.21 -7.78 16.19
C VAL A 93 13.19 -6.91 15.43
N SER A 94 12.68 -6.12 14.48
CA SER A 94 13.47 -5.11 13.78
C SER A 94 13.48 -3.79 14.57
N ILE A 95 12.31 -3.36 15.07
CA ILE A 95 12.20 -2.13 15.87
C ILE A 95 11.02 -2.19 16.85
N LYS A 96 11.23 -1.66 18.07
CA LYS A 96 10.15 -1.35 19.02
C LYS A 96 9.64 0.06 18.76
N LEU A 97 8.32 0.26 18.76
CA LEU A 97 7.74 1.56 18.46
C LEU A 97 8.01 2.56 19.60
N ASN A 98 8.83 3.58 19.33
CA ASN A 98 8.80 4.81 20.12
C ASN A 98 7.66 5.72 19.62
N THR A 99 7.41 6.84 20.30
CA THR A 99 6.34 7.78 19.94
C THR A 99 6.41 8.21 18.47
N ASP A 100 7.59 8.54 17.96
CA ASP A 100 7.77 9.05 16.60
C ASP A 100 7.47 7.98 15.55
N ILE A 101 8.02 6.77 15.70
CA ILE A 101 7.78 5.67 14.77
C ILE A 101 6.32 5.21 14.85
N LYS A 102 5.73 5.17 16.05
CA LYS A 102 4.30 4.87 16.23
C LYS A 102 3.42 5.85 15.45
N GLN A 103 3.69 7.15 15.55
CA GLN A 103 2.95 8.17 14.79
C GLN A 103 3.15 8.01 13.28
N LYS A 104 4.36 7.69 12.81
CA LYS A 104 4.58 7.38 11.39
C LYS A 104 3.73 6.18 10.95
N VAL A 105 3.76 5.06 11.68
CA VAL A 105 2.97 3.86 11.37
C VAL A 105 1.47 4.16 11.37
N ILE A 106 0.96 4.98 12.30
CA ILE A 106 -0.44 5.42 12.31
C ILE A 106 -0.80 6.15 11.02
N LYS A 107 0.01 7.12 10.60
CA LYS A 107 -0.23 7.87 9.36
C LYS A 107 -0.14 7.01 8.11
N LEU A 108 0.76 6.03 8.08
CA LEU A 108 0.86 5.06 6.97
C LEU A 108 -0.37 4.13 6.93
N LYS A 109 -0.85 3.69 8.09
CA LYS A 109 -2.10 2.93 8.21
C LYS A 109 -3.30 3.73 7.75
N GLU A 110 -3.38 5.01 8.10
CA GLU A 110 -4.48 5.90 7.69
C GLU A 110 -4.51 6.06 6.17
N LEU A 111 -3.37 6.34 5.53
CA LEU A 111 -3.27 6.39 4.07
C LEU A 111 -3.68 5.06 3.44
N ASN A 112 -3.14 3.93 3.93
CA ASN A 112 -3.50 2.62 3.39
C ASN A 112 -5.00 2.30 3.61
N SER A 113 -5.62 2.81 4.68
CA SER A 113 -7.06 2.64 4.92
C SER A 113 -7.91 3.35 3.86
N LEU A 114 -7.44 4.46 3.30
CA LEU A 114 -8.09 5.12 2.17
C LEU A 114 -7.99 4.27 0.90
N TRP A 115 -6.81 3.69 0.63
CA TRP A 115 -6.63 2.77 -0.51
C TRP A 115 -7.50 1.52 -0.39
N VAL A 116 -7.59 0.97 0.82
CA VAL A 116 -8.47 -0.15 1.15
C VAL A 116 -9.94 0.19 0.93
N SER A 117 -10.35 1.44 1.20
CA SER A 117 -11.71 1.91 0.93
C SER A 117 -11.97 1.98 -0.58
N SER A 118 -11.04 2.56 -1.36
CA SER A 118 -11.13 2.55 -2.83
C SER A 118 -11.18 1.13 -3.41
N VAL A 119 -10.43 0.18 -2.84
CA VAL A 119 -10.51 -1.25 -3.21
C VAL A 119 -11.93 -1.76 -2.99
N LYS A 120 -12.52 -1.50 -1.82
CA LYS A 120 -13.86 -1.97 -1.48
C LYS A 120 -14.94 -1.38 -2.40
N ASP A 121 -14.79 -0.10 -2.77
CA ASP A 121 -15.81 0.62 -3.52
C ASP A 121 -15.76 0.30 -5.03
N ASN A 122 -14.61 -0.15 -5.54
CA ASN A 122 -14.41 -0.38 -6.98
C ASN A 122 -14.14 -1.83 -7.38
N VAL A 123 -13.78 -2.72 -6.46
CA VAL A 123 -13.32 -4.08 -6.79
C VAL A 123 -14.26 -5.15 -6.23
N PHE A 124 -14.85 -5.93 -7.14
CA PHE A 124 -15.65 -7.09 -6.78
C PHE A 124 -14.81 -8.20 -6.12
N GLY A 125 -15.43 -8.95 -5.20
CA GLY A 125 -14.77 -10.02 -4.45
C GLY A 125 -14.07 -9.54 -3.18
N VAL A 126 -14.22 -8.27 -2.79
CA VAL A 126 -13.74 -7.74 -1.53
C VAL A 126 -14.88 -7.74 -0.51
N THR A 127 -14.71 -8.43 0.60
CA THR A 127 -15.73 -8.54 1.66
C THR A 127 -15.18 -8.11 3.01
N LYS A 128 -16.00 -7.45 3.84
CA LYS A 128 -15.65 -7.10 5.21
C LYS A 128 -16.04 -8.26 6.14
N LYS A 129 -15.06 -8.87 6.82
CA LYS A 129 -15.27 -9.90 7.85
C LYS A 129 -14.56 -9.48 9.13
N GLN A 130 -15.33 -9.26 10.20
CA GLN A 130 -14.80 -8.96 11.56
C GLN A 130 -13.71 -7.89 11.53
N ASP A 131 -14.07 -6.72 10.98
CA ASP A 131 -13.21 -5.55 10.76
C ASP A 131 -12.02 -5.70 9.81
N ASN A 132 -11.73 -6.90 9.30
CA ASN A 132 -10.76 -7.14 8.25
C ASN A 132 -11.43 -7.18 6.87
N LEU A 133 -10.77 -6.60 5.87
CA LEU A 133 -11.16 -6.80 4.48
C LEU A 133 -10.46 -8.07 3.98
N ILE A 134 -11.24 -8.95 3.38
CA ILE A 134 -10.80 -10.19 2.78
C ILE A 134 -11.05 -10.05 1.29
N PHE A 135 -9.97 -10.17 0.51
CA PHE A 135 -10.08 -10.21 -0.93
C PHE A 135 -10.13 -11.66 -1.40
N ASN A 136 -11.27 -12.05 -1.94
CA ASN A 136 -11.49 -13.36 -2.53
C ASN A 136 -11.01 -13.34 -3.99
N THR A 137 -9.78 -13.81 -4.17
CA THR A 137 -9.14 -13.89 -5.49
C THR A 137 -9.93 -14.76 -6.48
N GLN A 138 -10.61 -15.82 -6.01
CA GLN A 138 -11.40 -16.67 -6.89
C GLN A 138 -12.62 -15.91 -7.41
N GLN A 139 -13.38 -15.27 -6.53
CA GLN A 139 -14.54 -14.44 -6.93
C GLN A 139 -14.13 -13.30 -7.86
N PHE A 140 -12.97 -12.68 -7.62
CA PHE A 140 -12.43 -11.65 -8.52
C PHE A 140 -12.21 -12.22 -9.93
N ARG A 141 -11.61 -13.40 -10.05
CA ARG A 141 -11.36 -14.03 -11.36
C ARG A 141 -12.64 -14.51 -12.03
N GLU A 142 -13.58 -15.05 -11.28
CA GLU A 142 -14.88 -15.48 -11.80
C GLU A 142 -15.70 -14.29 -12.32
N HIS A 143 -15.63 -13.14 -11.64
CA HIS A 143 -16.38 -11.94 -12.01
C HIS A 143 -15.75 -11.21 -13.20
N TYR A 144 -14.44 -10.91 -13.12
CA TYR A 144 -13.77 -10.10 -14.14
C TYR A 144 -13.17 -10.92 -15.28
N GLY A 145 -12.86 -12.21 -15.06
CA GLY A 145 -12.43 -13.17 -16.09
C GLY A 145 -11.44 -12.60 -17.12
N GLU A 146 -11.71 -12.87 -18.39
CA GLU A 146 -10.97 -12.33 -19.54
C GLU A 146 -11.30 -10.85 -19.82
N ASN A 147 -12.38 -10.31 -19.24
CA ASN A 147 -12.89 -8.95 -19.45
C ASN A 147 -12.31 -7.92 -18.46
N SER A 148 -11.32 -8.30 -17.65
CA SER A 148 -10.74 -7.42 -16.63
C SER A 148 -10.11 -6.12 -17.16
N LEU A 149 -9.89 -6.01 -18.48
CA LEU A 149 -9.37 -4.81 -19.14
C LEU A 149 -10.45 -3.99 -19.87
N SER A 150 -11.60 -4.58 -20.20
CA SER A 150 -12.71 -3.90 -20.88
C SER A 150 -13.71 -3.26 -19.92
N ASP A 151 -13.68 -3.67 -18.64
CA ASP A 151 -14.49 -3.08 -17.58
C ASP A 151 -13.77 -1.86 -16.96
N GLU A 152 -14.49 -0.76 -16.76
CA GLU A 152 -13.96 0.52 -16.25
C GLU A 152 -13.58 0.46 -14.76
N PHE A 153 -13.94 -0.61 -14.04
CA PHE A 153 -13.68 -0.74 -12.59
C PHE A 153 -12.22 -0.42 -12.21
N TRP A 154 -11.25 -0.86 -13.02
CA TRP A 154 -9.85 -0.66 -12.72
C TRP A 154 -9.41 0.79 -12.95
N VAL A 155 -10.02 1.48 -13.92
CA VAL A 155 -9.78 2.91 -14.15
C VAL A 155 -10.33 3.72 -12.99
N ASN A 156 -11.58 3.46 -12.58
CA ASN A 156 -12.21 4.11 -11.44
C ASN A 156 -11.41 3.88 -10.16
N PHE A 157 -10.96 2.65 -9.93
CA PHE A 157 -10.09 2.33 -8.81
C PHE A 157 -8.77 3.12 -8.82
N ILE A 158 -8.08 3.20 -9.96
CA ILE A 158 -6.82 3.95 -10.10
C ILE A 158 -7.05 5.45 -9.84
N MET A 159 -8.14 6.01 -10.36
CA MET A 159 -8.52 7.41 -10.14
C MET A 159 -8.84 7.69 -8.67
N ASP A 160 -9.57 6.79 -8.02
CA ASP A 160 -9.95 6.95 -6.61
C ASP A 160 -8.75 6.90 -5.67
N ILE A 161 -7.83 5.96 -5.85
CA ILE A 161 -6.63 5.91 -4.99
C ILE A 161 -5.71 7.11 -5.21
N GLU A 162 -5.61 7.64 -6.44
CA GLU A 162 -4.88 8.89 -6.70
C GLU A 162 -5.51 10.08 -5.99
N SER A 163 -6.82 10.25 -6.18
CA SER A 163 -7.59 11.35 -5.57
C SER A 163 -7.49 11.32 -4.06
N ASN A 164 -7.67 10.13 -3.46
CA ASN A 164 -7.56 9.94 -2.01
C ASN A 164 -6.14 10.18 -1.49
N THR A 165 -5.11 9.71 -2.20
CA THR A 165 -3.72 9.98 -1.82
C THR A 165 -3.41 11.46 -1.89
N GLN A 166 -3.81 12.13 -2.97
CA GLN A 166 -3.55 13.55 -3.16
C GLN A 166 -4.20 14.39 -2.06
N LYS A 167 -5.49 14.14 -1.78
CA LYS A 167 -6.21 14.83 -0.69
C LYS A 167 -5.53 14.60 0.65
N TYR A 168 -5.23 13.35 0.97
CA TYR A 168 -4.57 13.00 2.22
C TYR A 168 -3.22 13.73 2.37
N LEU A 169 -2.38 13.74 1.34
CA LEU A 169 -1.08 14.43 1.37
C LEU A 169 -1.22 15.96 1.48
N GLN A 170 -2.28 16.55 0.92
CA GLN A 170 -2.57 17.98 1.04
C GLN A 170 -3.04 18.35 2.46
N ASP A 171 -3.92 17.54 3.05
CA ASP A 171 -4.56 17.83 4.33
C ASP A 171 -3.66 17.54 5.54
N SER A 172 -2.74 16.58 5.41
CA SER A 172 -1.95 16.08 6.54
C SER A 172 -0.63 16.81 6.80
N ASP A 173 -0.35 17.90 6.05
CA ASP A 173 0.91 18.66 6.10
C ASP A 173 2.15 17.74 5.98
N LEU A 174 1.98 16.61 5.27
CA LEU A 174 2.90 15.48 5.31
C LEU A 174 3.94 15.57 4.20
N SER A 175 5.16 15.94 4.60
CA SER A 175 6.35 15.40 3.94
C SER A 175 6.52 13.92 4.33
N ILE A 176 5.70 13.00 3.79
CA ILE A 176 6.03 11.55 3.82
C ILE A 176 7.46 11.34 3.25
N LEU A 177 7.85 12.22 2.33
CA LEU A 177 9.17 12.38 1.72
C LEU A 177 10.36 12.62 2.69
N ARG A 178 10.14 12.88 3.99
CA ARG A 178 11.23 13.05 4.98
C ARG A 178 11.37 11.85 5.95
N MET A 179 10.78 10.70 5.62
CA MET A 179 10.85 9.47 6.44
C MET A 179 12.22 8.76 6.34
N SER A 180 13.34 9.46 6.47
CA SER A 180 14.65 8.81 6.64
C SER A 180 14.78 8.25 8.06
N TYR A 181 15.18 6.98 8.17
CA TYR A 181 15.66 6.37 9.40
C TYR A 181 17.16 6.69 9.54
N SER A 182 17.50 7.75 10.27
CA SER A 182 18.89 8.01 10.65
C SER A 182 19.25 7.10 11.82
N ASN A 183 19.95 6.01 11.50
CA ASN A 183 20.58 5.14 12.49
C ASN A 183 21.74 5.92 13.13
N ASN A 184 21.47 6.69 14.19
CA ASN A 184 22.52 7.24 15.04
C ASN A 184 23.13 6.08 15.84
N LYS A 185 24.04 5.33 15.20
CA LYS A 185 24.97 4.46 15.92
C LYS A 185 25.92 5.38 16.71
N GLN A 186 25.69 5.50 18.01
CA GLN A 186 26.73 5.83 18.99
C GLN A 186 27.52 4.57 19.32
#